data_AF-A0A6N7LC06-F1
#
_entry.id   AF-A0A6N7LC06-F1
#
_cell.length_a   1.000
_cell.length_b   1.000
_cell.length_c   1.000
_cell.angle_alpha   90.00
_cell.angle_beta   90.00
_cell.angle_gamma   90.00
#
_symmetry.space_group_name_H-M   'P 1'
#
loop_
_entity.id
_entity.type
_entity.pdbx_description
1 polymer ?
#
loop_
_entity_poly.entity_id
_entity_poly.type
_entity_poly.pdbx_seq_one_letter_code
_entity_poly.pdbx_strand_id
1 'polypeptide(L)'
;MIIAKGRQVHRLLRSRSYSWKSAGFIFLAWSAMTLPFIVSACDEVACEWSPNVGWWADLLHQLSPFDSLGAGTTVTVVLITYMVLTIYFLGHCLGWMLYGTKRLLRFAV
;
A
#
# COMPACT_ATOMS: atom_id res chain seq x y z
N MET A 1 3.51 5.17 -12.48
CA MET A 1 2.74 3.91 -12.27
C MET A 1 1.33 4.14 -11.70
N ILE A 2 1.15 5.00 -10.69
CA ILE A 2 -0.17 5.30 -10.09
C ILE A 2 -1.21 5.72 -11.13
N ILE A 3 -0.87 6.64 -12.04
CA ILE A 3 -1.79 7.12 -13.09
C ILE A 3 -2.25 5.97 -14.01
N ALA A 4 -1.33 5.08 -14.39
CA ALA A 4 -1.66 3.92 -15.23
C ALA A 4 -2.60 2.96 -14.49
N LYS A 5 -2.31 2.67 -13.21
CA LYS A 5 -3.18 1.85 -12.35
C LYS A 5 -4.56 2.50 -12.16
N GLY A 6 -4.62 3.80 -11.91
CA GLY A 6 -5.87 4.54 -11.79
C GLY A 6 -6.72 4.52 -13.06
N ARG A 7 -6.10 4.65 -14.24
CA ARG A 7 -6.79 4.46 -15.52
C ARG A 7 -7.31 3.04 -15.69
N GLN A 8 -6.54 2.02 -15.29
CA GLN A 8 -6.98 0.63 -15.31
C GLN A 8 -8.20 0.40 -14.39
N VAL A 9 -8.13 0.88 -13.15
CA VAL A 9 -9.24 0.79 -12.17
C VAL A 9 -10.48 1.51 -12.68
N HIS A 10 -10.34 2.71 -13.25
CA HIS A 10 -11.44 3.43 -13.87
C HIS A 10 -12.12 2.62 -14.99
N ARG A 11 -11.33 1.96 -15.85
CA ARG A 11 -11.87 1.08 -16.90
C ARG A 11 -12.62 -0.11 -16.32
N LEU A 12 -12.05 -0.79 -15.32
CA LEU A 12 -12.67 -1.93 -14.64
C LEU A 12 -13.99 -1.57 -13.95
N LEU A 13 -14.06 -0.39 -13.32
CA LEU A 13 -15.28 0.13 -12.71
C LEU A 13 -16.34 0.42 -13.79
N ARG A 14 -15.94 0.98 -14.93
CA ARG A 14 -16.83 1.22 -16.07
C ARG A 14 -17.36 -0.07 -16.68
N SER A 15 -16.54 -1.12 -16.79
CA SER A 15 -16.93 -2.43 -17.31
C SER A 15 -17.61 -3.34 -16.28
N ARG A 16 -17.84 -2.87 -15.04
CA ARG A 16 -18.40 -3.65 -13.92
C ARG A 16 -17.63 -4.93 -13.58
N SER A 17 -16.38 -5.04 -14.03
CA SER A 17 -15.48 -6.17 -13.76
C SER A 17 -14.51 -5.88 -12.61
N TYR A 18 -14.74 -4.80 -11.87
CA TYR A 18 -13.92 -4.41 -10.74
C TYR A 18 -14.14 -5.31 -9.52
N SER A 19 -13.07 -5.91 -9.01
CA SER A 19 -13.11 -6.73 -7.81
C SER A 19 -12.93 -5.90 -6.54
N TRP A 20 -14.02 -5.70 -5.80
CA TRP A 20 -14.00 -5.06 -4.48
C TRP A 20 -13.22 -5.86 -3.44
N LYS A 21 -13.21 -7.20 -3.56
CA LYS A 21 -12.42 -8.07 -2.68
C LYS A 21 -10.92 -7.75 -2.79
N SER A 22 -10.41 -7.65 -4.02
CA SER A 22 -9.00 -7.31 -4.27
C SER A 22 -8.66 -5.92 -3.72
N ALA A 23 -9.55 -4.95 -3.89
CA ALA A 23 -9.37 -3.61 -3.34
C ALA A 23 -9.31 -3.62 -1.80
N GLY A 24 -10.18 -4.40 -1.16
CA GLY A 24 -10.18 -4.60 0.30
C GLY A 24 -8.88 -5.21 0.80
N PHE A 25 -8.36 -6.25 0.13
CA PHE A 25 -7.07 -6.83 0.47
C PHE A 25 -5.92 -5.84 0.35
N ILE A 26 -5.88 -5.04 -0.73
CA ILE A 26 -4.86 -4.01 -0.92
C ILE A 26 -4.95 -2.95 0.18
N PHE A 27 -6.16 -2.52 0.52
CA PHE A 27 -6.40 -1.55 1.61
C PHE A 27 -5.92 -2.09 2.96
N LEU A 28 -6.28 -3.33 3.30
CA LEU A 28 -5.88 -3.96 4.55
C LEU A 28 -4.37 -4.17 4.62
N ALA A 29 -3.76 -4.67 3.55
CA ALA A 29 -2.30 -4.87 3.48
C ALA A 29 -1.54 -3.54 3.60
N TRP A 30 -1.98 -2.51 2.88
CA TRP A 30 -1.41 -1.17 2.99
C TRP A 30 -1.58 -0.61 4.41
N SER A 31 -2.78 -0.69 4.98
CA SER A 31 -3.06 -0.20 6.34
C SER A 31 -2.23 -0.93 7.40
N ALA A 32 -2.11 -2.26 7.30
CA ALA A 32 -1.30 -3.05 8.23
C ALA A 32 0.17 -2.63 8.20
N MET A 33 0.71 -2.32 7.00
CA MET A 33 2.06 -1.80 6.89
C MET A 33 2.18 -0.35 7.36
N THR A 34 1.20 0.52 7.07
CA THR A 34 1.25 1.96 7.38
C THR A 34 0.98 2.28 8.86
N LEU A 35 0.06 1.57 9.51
CA LEU A 35 -0.39 1.89 10.87
C LEU A 35 0.77 1.97 11.89
N PRO A 36 1.71 1.01 11.94
CA PRO A 36 2.87 1.09 12.85
C PRO A 36 3.71 2.37 12.69
N PHE A 37 3.75 2.96 11.49
CA PHE A 37 4.47 4.22 11.24
C PHE A 37 3.74 5.46 11.79
N ILE A 38 2.41 5.39 11.99
CA ILE A 38 1.59 6.53 12.44
C ILE A 38 1.44 6.54 13.96
N VAL A 39 1.31 5.37 14.60
CA VAL A 39 0.98 5.31 16.04
C VAL A 39 2.20 5.50 16.95
N SER A 40 3.44 5.31 16.46
CA SER A 40 4.63 5.54 17.27
C SER A 40 5.03 7.02 17.22
N ALA A 41 4.48 7.82 18.13
CA ALA A 41 5.11 9.09 18.50
C ALA A 41 6.53 8.78 18.98
N CYS A 42 7.53 9.41 18.36
CA CYS A 42 8.92 9.21 18.70
C CYS A 42 9.20 9.73 20.12
N ASP A 43 9.53 8.84 21.05
CA ASP A 43 10.22 9.22 22.28
C ASP A 43 11.72 9.36 22.00
N GLU A 44 12.36 10.33 22.67
CA GLU A 44 13.67 10.94 22.36
C GLU A 44 14.85 9.96 22.21
N VAL A 45 14.71 8.71 22.67
CA VAL A 45 15.76 7.68 22.63
C VAL A 45 15.67 6.75 21.41
N ALA A 46 14.50 6.67 20.75
CA ALA A 46 14.27 5.73 19.63
C ALA A 46 14.58 6.30 18.23
N CYS A 47 14.85 7.61 18.11
CA CYS A 47 15.11 8.26 16.82
C CYS A 47 16.52 8.03 16.25
N GLU A 48 17.47 7.54 17.04
CA GLU A 48 18.85 7.36 16.58
C GLU A 48 19.02 6.10 15.69
N TRP A 49 18.09 5.15 15.80
CA TRP A 49 18.06 3.93 14.99
C TRP A 49 16.67 3.79 14.37
N SER A 50 16.45 4.41 13.21
CA SER A 50 15.22 4.41 12.38
C SER A 50 14.27 3.24 12.71
N PRO A 51 13.31 3.45 13.63
CA PRO A 51 12.55 2.34 14.18
C PRO A 51 11.47 1.97 13.15
N ASN A 52 11.11 0.69 13.11
CA ASN A 52 9.89 0.15 12.48
C ASN A 52 10.00 -0.40 11.06
N VAL A 53 11.08 -0.16 10.29
CA VAL A 53 11.39 -1.09 9.18
C VAL A 53 11.98 -2.40 9.71
N GLY A 54 12.69 -2.29 10.85
CA GLY A 54 13.22 -3.44 11.61
C GLY A 54 12.14 -4.41 12.07
N TRP A 55 10.98 -3.94 12.54
CA TRP A 55 9.91 -4.83 13.01
C TRP A 55 9.37 -5.76 11.91
N TRP A 56 9.12 -5.22 10.72
CA TRP A 56 8.71 -6.02 9.55
C TRP A 56 9.86 -6.90 9.05
N ALA A 57 11.10 -6.43 9.12
CA ALA A 57 12.26 -7.23 8.74
C ALA A 57 12.46 -8.42 9.70
N ASP A 58 12.36 -8.20 11.01
CA ASP A 58 12.46 -9.25 12.03
C ASP A 58 11.33 -10.27 11.90
N LEU A 59 10.10 -9.83 11.62
CA LEU A 59 8.99 -10.74 11.36
C LEU A 59 9.23 -11.57 10.09
N LEU A 60 9.77 -10.95 9.04
CA LEU A 60 10.14 -11.67 7.81
C LEU A 60 11.25 -12.68 8.08
N HIS A 61 12.28 -12.34 8.84
CA HIS A 61 13.34 -13.27 9.22
C HIS A 61 12.85 -14.50 10.00
N GLN A 62 11.69 -14.43 10.65
CA GLN A 62 11.06 -15.59 11.31
C GLN A 62 10.29 -16.50 10.33
N LEU A 63 10.08 -16.07 9.09
CA LEU A 63 9.33 -16.80 8.07
C LEU A 63 10.28 -17.35 7.00
N SER A 64 10.33 -18.68 6.84
CA SER A 64 11.05 -19.30 5.72
C SER A 64 10.41 -18.87 4.38
N PRO A 65 11.17 -18.49 3.34
CA PRO A 65 12.64 -18.62 3.18
C PRO A 65 13.44 -17.35 3.53
N PHE A 66 12.85 -16.38 4.22
CA PHE A 66 13.48 -15.10 4.52
C PHE A 66 14.41 -15.12 5.73
N ASP A 67 14.52 -16.26 6.42
CA ASP A 67 15.42 -16.53 7.54
C ASP A 67 16.90 -16.39 7.17
N SER A 68 17.26 -16.71 5.94
CA SER A 68 18.64 -16.65 5.43
C SER A 68 19.03 -15.32 4.76
N LEU A 69 18.09 -14.37 4.62
CA LEU A 69 18.40 -13.09 3.97
C LEU A 69 19.30 -12.23 4.87
N GLY A 70 20.09 -11.32 4.29
CA GLY A 70 20.80 -10.31 5.09
C GLY A 70 19.85 -9.20 5.56
N ALA A 71 20.03 -8.65 6.76
CA ALA A 71 19.15 -7.62 7.33
C ALA A 71 18.91 -6.42 6.37
N GLY A 72 19.95 -5.95 5.68
CA GLY A 72 19.82 -4.88 4.69
C GLY A 72 18.97 -5.27 3.47
N THR A 73 19.04 -6.53 3.04
CA THR A 73 18.21 -7.07 1.94
C THR A 73 16.75 -7.18 2.40
N THR A 74 16.50 -7.66 3.61
CA THR A 74 15.14 -7.79 4.17
C THR A 74 14.47 -6.42 4.29
N VAL A 75 15.18 -5.42 4.83
CA VAL A 75 14.72 -4.02 4.89
C VAL A 75 14.39 -3.48 3.50
N THR A 76 15.25 -3.75 2.51
CA THR A 76 15.01 -3.33 1.11
C THR A 76 13.75 -3.98 0.54
N VAL A 77 13.52 -5.28 0.80
CA VAL A 77 12.31 -6.00 0.38
C VAL A 77 11.06 -5.40 1.01
N VAL A 78 11.09 -5.07 2.31
CA VAL A 78 9.97 -4.41 3.01
C VAL A 78 9.66 -3.06 2.36
N LEU A 79 10.67 -2.23 2.09
CA LEU A 79 10.49 -0.91 1.47
C LEU A 79 9.94 -1.00 0.05
N ILE A 80 10.45 -1.93 -0.77
CA ILE A 80 9.94 -2.18 -2.12
C ILE A 80 8.47 -2.63 -2.06
N THR A 81 8.15 -3.56 -1.16
CA THR A 81 6.79 -4.08 -0.97
C THR A 81 5.84 -2.96 -0.57
N TYR A 82 6.27 -2.11 0.38
CA TYR A 82 5.51 -0.94 0.81
C TYR A 82 5.30 0.08 -0.31
N MET A 83 6.34 0.38 -1.11
CA MET A 83 6.21 1.26 -2.28
C MET A 83 5.21 0.70 -3.29
N VAL A 84 5.28 -0.60 -3.60
CA VAL A 84 4.35 -1.25 -4.53
C VAL A 84 2.92 -1.18 -3.99
N LEU A 85 2.69 -1.55 -2.73
CA LEU A 85 1.37 -1.47 -2.09
C LEU A 85 0.81 -0.04 -2.12
N THR A 86 1.65 0.95 -1.84
CA THR A 86 1.25 2.37 -1.88
C THR A 86 0.87 2.80 -3.29
N ILE A 87 1.64 2.42 -4.32
CA ILE A 87 1.32 2.71 -5.72
C ILE A 87 -0.02 2.08 -6.11
N TYR A 88 -0.27 0.84 -5.68
CA TYR A 88 -1.53 0.15 -5.96
C TYR A 88 -2.68 0.85 -5.25
N PHE A 89 -2.57 1.10 -3.95
CA PHE A 89 -3.58 1.78 -3.14
C PHE A 89 -3.96 3.15 -3.72
N LEU A 90 -2.97 4.02 -3.98
CA LEU A 90 -3.20 5.33 -4.59
C LEU A 90 -3.80 5.21 -6.01
N GLY A 91 -3.40 4.18 -6.76
CA GLY A 91 -4.00 3.87 -8.06
C GLY A 91 -5.48 3.53 -7.94
N HIS A 92 -5.87 2.74 -6.93
CA HIS A 92 -7.27 2.44 -6.64
C HIS A 92 -8.06 3.70 -6.25
N CYS A 93 -7.52 4.53 -5.35
CA CYS A 93 -8.13 5.81 -4.97
C CYS A 93 -8.35 6.74 -6.19
N LEU A 94 -7.33 6.90 -7.03
CA LEU A 94 -7.42 7.72 -8.24
C LEU A 94 -8.48 7.18 -9.21
N GLY A 95 -8.54 5.86 -9.40
CA GLY A 95 -9.54 5.23 -10.27
C GLY A 95 -10.97 5.44 -9.77
N TRP A 96 -11.19 5.36 -8.45
CA TRP A 96 -12.47 5.68 -7.82
C TRP A 96 -12.83 7.15 -8.00
N MET A 97 -11.90 8.07 -7.76
CA MET A 97 -12.13 9.51 -7.96
C MET A 97 -12.53 9.81 -9.40
N LEU A 98 -11.78 9.31 -10.40
CA LEU A 98 -12.09 9.53 -11.82
C LEU A 98 -13.43 8.92 -12.25
N TYR A 99 -13.80 7.77 -11.68
CA TYR A 99 -15.11 7.17 -11.93
C TYR A 99 -16.24 7.97 -11.27
N GLY A 100 -16.05 8.36 -10.01
CA GLY A 100 -16.98 9.14 -9.22
C GLY A 100 -17.27 10.50 -9.84
N THR A 101 -16.24 11.27 -10.20
CA THR A 101 -16.40 12.59 -10.82
C THR A 101 -17.16 12.50 -12.14
N LYS A 102 -16.82 11.55 -13.03
CA LYS A 102 -17.57 11.35 -14.29
C LYS A 102 -19.02 10.90 -14.08
N ARG A 103 -19.31 10.23 -12.97
CA ARG A 103 -20.67 9.80 -12.64
C ARG A 103 -21.47 10.97 -12.09
N LEU A 104 -20.89 11.77 -11.19
CA LEU A 104 -21.51 12.98 -10.64
C LEU A 104 -21.77 14.04 -11.72
N LEU A 105 -20.80 14.29 -12.60
CA LEU A 105 -20.98 15.22 -13.73
C LEU A 105 -22.10 14.81 -14.69
N ARG A 106 -22.39 13.50 -14.81
CA ARG A 106 -23.53 13.00 -15.61
C ARG A 106 -24.88 13.15 -14.93
N PHE A 107 -24.91 13.41 -13.62
CA PHE A 107 -26.15 13.72 -12.89
C PHE A 107 -26.38 15.22 -12.74
N ALA A 108 -25.34 16.04 -12.95
CA ALA A 108 -25.40 17.49 -12.88
C ALA A 108 -25.74 18.16 -14.24
N VAL A 109 -25.71 17.39 -15.33
CA VAL A 109 -26.16 17.76 -16.69
C VAL A 109 -27.41 16.97 -17.01
#